data_AF-A0A1V5N7K3-F1
#
_entry.id   AF-A0A1V5N7K3-F1
#
_cell.length_a   1.000
_cell.length_b   1.000
_cell.length_c   1.000
_cell.angle_alpha   90.00
_cell.angle_beta   90.00
_cell.angle_gamma   90.00
#
_symmetry.space_group_name_H-M   'P 1'
#
loop_
_entity.id
_entity.type
_entity.pdbx_description
1 polymer ?
#
loop_
_entity_poly.entity_id
_entity_poly.type
_entity_poly.pdbx_seq_one_letter_code
_entity_poly.pdbx_strand_id
1 'polypeptide(L)'
;MEMVEAYSAEEGIKKYKESKPDFILVDLMMEEVDAGLNFVKEMKILNNKAPIYMLSSVGDSLSQNMNYTDLGLDGLLQKPVNNKTLLKIIQSRIQA
;
A
#
# COMPACT_ATOMS: atom_id res chain seq x y z
N MET A 1 7.71 -10.42 -12.91
CA MET A 1 7.18 -9.86 -11.66
C MET A 1 7.91 -10.55 -10.54
N GLU A 2 8.82 -9.83 -9.89
CA GLU A 2 9.46 -10.29 -8.66
C GLU A 2 8.63 -9.76 -7.49
N MET A 3 8.42 -10.59 -6.47
CA MET A 3 7.67 -10.20 -5.29
C MET A 3 8.64 -10.08 -4.12
N VAL A 4 8.54 -8.97 -3.40
CA VAL A 4 9.25 -8.73 -2.16
C VAL A 4 8.21 -8.49 -1.07
N GLU A 5 8.22 -9.33 -0.05
CA GLU A 5 7.26 -9.27 1.06
C GLU A 5 7.92 -8.61 2.28
N ALA A 6 7.15 -7.96 3.14
CA ALA A 6 7.62 -7.45 4.43
C ALA A 6 6.52 -7.66 5.48
N TYR A 7 6.92 -7.87 6.73
CA TYR A 7 6.01 -8.18 7.84
C TYR A 7 5.89 -7.02 8.85
N SER A 8 6.61 -5.92 8.62
CA SER A 8 6.51 -4.68 9.39
C SER A 8 6.76 -3.45 8.53
N ALA A 9 6.36 -2.27 9.02
CA ALA A 9 6.64 -0.99 8.37
C ALA A 9 8.15 -0.75 8.24
N GLU A 10 8.92 -1.05 9.28
CA GLU A 10 10.39 -0.90 9.28
C GLU A 10 11.04 -1.80 8.22
N GLU A 11 10.66 -3.07 8.18
CA GLU A 11 11.16 -4.02 7.19
C GLU A 11 10.77 -3.59 5.77
N GLY A 12 9.54 -3.11 5.60
CA GLY A 12 9.03 -2.59 4.33
C GLY A 12 9.87 -1.42 3.82
N ILE A 13 10.23 -0.46 4.68
CA ILE A 13 11.07 0.70 4.28
C ILE A 13 12.45 0.23 3.84
N LYS A 14 13.04 -0.74 4.56
CA LYS A 14 14.34 -1.31 4.18
C LYS A 14 14.27 -1.98 2.80
N LYS A 15 13.28 -2.85 2.60
CA LYS A 15 13.08 -3.57 1.33
C LYS A 15 12.74 -2.64 0.17
N TYR A 16 11.98 -1.57 0.42
CA TYR A 16 11.71 -0.53 -0.58
C TYR A 16 13.01 0.13 -1.07
N LYS A 17 13.93 0.48 -0.14
CA LYS A 17 15.21 1.11 -0.50
C LYS A 17 16.13 0.17 -1.30
N GLU A 18 16.09 -1.13 -0.99
CA GLU A 18 16.92 -2.15 -1.64
C GLU A 18 16.39 -2.55 -3.02
N SER A 19 15.09 -2.83 -3.12
CA SER A 19 14.45 -3.40 -4.32
C SER A 19 13.83 -2.36 -5.26
N LYS A 20 13.53 -1.15 -4.76
CA LYS A 20 12.88 -0.05 -5.52
C LYS A 20 11.65 -0.53 -6.31
N PRO A 21 10.62 -1.05 -5.62
CA PRO A 21 9.45 -1.62 -6.29
C PRO A 21 8.71 -0.57 -7.13
N ASP A 22 8.08 -1.04 -8.21
CA ASP A 22 7.24 -0.24 -9.12
C ASP A 22 5.76 -0.21 -8.70
N PHE A 23 5.38 -1.01 -7.71
CA PHE A 23 4.04 -1.07 -7.14
C PHE A 23 4.11 -1.52 -5.69
N ILE A 24 3.31 -0.91 -4.81
CA ILE A 24 3.32 -1.22 -3.38
C ILE A 24 1.91 -1.58 -2.92
N LEU A 25 1.78 -2.77 -2.32
CA LEU A 25 0.63 -3.15 -1.50
C LEU A 25 1.04 -3.05 -0.03
N VAL A 26 0.23 -2.35 0.77
CA VAL A 26 0.46 -2.21 2.21
C VAL A 26 -0.81 -2.56 2.96
N ASP A 27 -0.70 -3.29 4.05
CA ASP A 27 -1.82 -3.53 4.95
C ASP A 27 -1.99 -2.34 5.90
N LEU A 28 -3.23 -1.94 6.21
CA LEU A 28 -3.48 -0.89 7.21
C LEU A 28 -2.93 -1.29 8.58
N MET A 29 -3.33 -2.48 9.03
CA MET A 29 -2.97 -3.05 10.32
C MET A 29 -1.95 -4.17 10.08
N MET A 30 -0.77 -4.04 10.68
CA MET A 30 0.30 -5.04 10.60
C MET A 30 0.75 -5.40 12.01
N GLU A 31 1.96 -5.00 12.40
CA GLU A 31 2.46 -5.10 13.77
C GLU A 31 1.68 -4.20 14.74
N GLU A 32 1.19 -3.06 14.24
CA GLU A 32 0.36 -2.10 14.97
C GLU A 32 -0.84 -1.66 14.11
N VAL A 33 -1.85 -1.06 14.74
CA VAL A 33 -3.11 -0.66 14.10
C VAL A 33 -2.93 0.38 12.99
N ASP A 34 -1.94 1.26 13.11
CA ASP A 34 -1.67 2.35 12.17
C ASP A 34 -0.34 2.20 11.42
N ALA A 35 0.30 1.03 11.52
CA ALA A 35 1.61 0.77 10.92
C ALA A 35 1.61 1.03 9.40
N GLY A 36 0.56 0.63 8.68
CA GLY A 36 0.43 0.89 7.26
C GLY A 36 0.35 2.37 6.90
N LEU A 37 -0.36 3.17 7.72
CA LEU A 37 -0.42 4.62 7.52
C LEU A 37 0.94 5.28 7.77
N ASN A 38 1.65 4.84 8.80
CA ASN A 38 2.97 5.37 9.11
C ASN A 38 3.99 5.02 8.01
N PHE A 39 3.91 3.81 7.46
CA PHE A 39 4.67 3.42 6.27
C PHE A 39 4.42 4.37 5.08
N VAL A 40 3.16 4.67 4.78
CA VAL A 40 2.80 5.57 3.64
C VAL A 40 3.33 6.99 3.85
N LYS A 41 3.28 7.51 5.09
CA LYS A 41 3.87 8.82 5.43
C LYS A 41 5.37 8.83 5.16
N GLU A 42 6.08 7.77 5.52
CA GLU A 42 7.51 7.64 5.25
C GLU A 42 7.79 7.57 3.74
N MET A 43 6.99 6.82 2.98
CA MET A 43 7.13 6.77 1.52
C MET A 43 6.98 8.15 0.86
N LYS A 44 6.09 9.01 1.38
CA LYS A 44 5.98 10.41 0.93
C LYS A 44 7.26 11.19 1.21
N ILE A 45 7.83 11.06 2.40
CA ILE A 45 9.07 11.74 2.80
C ILE A 45 10.23 11.28 1.90
N LEU A 46 10.28 9.99 1.57
CA LEU A 46 11.23 9.41 0.62
C LEU A 46 10.95 9.75 -0.85
N ASN A 47 9.95 10.60 -1.13
CA ASN A 47 9.55 11.03 -2.46
C ASN A 47 9.23 9.84 -3.40
N ASN A 48 8.65 8.78 -2.87
CA ASN A 48 8.20 7.61 -3.63
C ASN A 48 7.29 8.03 -4.79
N LYS A 49 7.44 7.35 -5.93
CA LYS A 49 6.61 7.53 -7.14
C LYS A 49 5.84 6.27 -7.53
N ALA A 50 6.17 5.13 -6.93
CA ALA A 50 5.43 3.90 -7.16
C ALA A 50 4.02 4.04 -6.57
N PRO A 51 2.96 3.63 -7.28
CA PRO A 51 1.61 3.65 -6.75
C PRO A 51 1.50 2.80 -5.49
N ILE A 52 0.83 3.34 -4.46
CA ILE A 52 0.61 2.67 -3.18
C ILE A 52 -0.88 2.38 -3.01
N TYR A 53 -1.22 1.10 -2.87
CA TYR A 53 -2.58 0.66 -2.56
C TYR A 53 -2.62 0.05 -1.16
N MET A 54 -3.56 0.51 -0.34
CA MET A 54 -3.72 0.01 1.02
C MET A 54 -4.83 -1.04 1.10
N LEU A 55 -4.56 -2.12 1.84
CA LEU A 55 -5.51 -3.16 2.16
C LEU A 55 -6.17 -2.84 3.51
N SER A 56 -7.50 -2.88 3.57
CA SER A 56 -8.25 -2.52 4.77
C SER A 56 -9.48 -3.44 4.93
N SER A 57 -9.88 -3.69 6.17
CA SER A 57 -11.05 -4.49 6.54
C SER A 57 -12.32 -3.64 6.59
N VAL A 58 -13.48 -4.31 6.56
CA VAL A 58 -14.77 -3.63 6.76
C VAL A 58 -14.83 -3.02 8.16
N GLY A 59 -15.16 -1.73 8.22
CA GLY A 59 -15.29 -1.00 9.48
C GLY A 59 -14.07 -0.16 9.85
N ASP A 60 -12.97 -0.27 9.11
CA ASP A 60 -11.84 0.64 9.27
C ASP A 60 -12.26 2.06 8.88
N SER A 61 -11.90 3.04 9.71
CA SER A 61 -12.28 4.46 9.52
C SER A 61 -11.84 5.02 8.17
N LEU A 62 -10.73 4.50 7.63
CA LEU A 62 -10.21 4.82 6.29
C LEU A 62 -11.17 4.45 5.17
N SER A 63 -11.90 3.35 5.31
CA SER A 63 -12.85 2.87 4.30
C SER A 63 -14.13 3.70 4.23
N GLN A 64 -14.44 4.47 5.29
CA GLN A 64 -15.76 5.12 5.43
C GLN A 64 -15.75 6.64 5.35
N ASN A 65 -14.70 7.33 5.79
CA ASN A 65 -14.78 8.79 6.03
C ASN A 65 -13.57 9.61 5.57
N MET A 66 -12.53 9.00 5.02
CA MET A 66 -11.28 9.70 4.69
C MET A 66 -10.97 9.62 3.20
N ASN A 67 -10.57 10.76 2.61
CA ASN A 67 -10.07 10.77 1.25
C ASN A 67 -8.64 10.21 1.22
N TYR A 68 -8.49 8.98 0.74
CA TYR A 68 -7.21 8.26 0.73
C TYR A 68 -6.13 8.98 -0.12
N THR A 69 -6.51 9.84 -1.06
CA THR A 69 -5.55 10.61 -1.86
C THR A 69 -4.76 11.60 -0.99
N ASP A 70 -5.37 12.15 0.05
CA ASP A 70 -4.72 13.09 0.96
C ASP A 70 -3.63 12.39 1.79
N LEU A 71 -3.80 11.08 1.99
CA LEU A 71 -2.81 10.20 2.61
C LEU A 71 -1.71 9.76 1.65
N GLY A 72 -1.83 10.07 0.36
CA GLY A 72 -0.87 9.67 -0.71
C GLY A 72 -1.01 8.22 -1.13
N LEU A 73 -2.22 7.68 -1.00
CA LEU A 73 -2.59 6.40 -1.55
C LEU A 73 -3.21 6.61 -2.94
N ASP A 74 -2.93 5.68 -3.85
CA ASP A 74 -3.53 5.60 -5.17
C ASP A 74 -4.86 4.83 -5.15
N GLY A 75 -5.11 4.09 -4.07
CA GLY A 75 -6.39 3.46 -3.83
C GLY A 75 -6.45 2.66 -2.54
N LEU A 76 -7.67 2.26 -2.19
CA LEU A 76 -7.98 1.35 -1.10
C LEU A 76 -8.57 0.06 -1.67
N LEU A 77 -8.16 -1.07 -1.12
CA LEU A 77 -8.68 -2.39 -1.44
C LEU A 77 -9.26 -3.02 -0.17
N GLN A 78 -10.55 -3.30 -0.22
CA GLN A 78 -11.23 -3.96 0.89
C GLN A 78 -10.88 -5.44 0.92
N LYS A 79 -10.59 -5.96 2.11
CA LYS A 79 -10.42 -7.39 2.38
C LYS A 79 -11.79 -8.09 2.54
N PRO A 80 -11.94 -9.34 2.07
CA PRO A 80 -10.97 -10.09 1.27
C PRO A 80 -10.81 -9.48 -0.14
N VAL A 81 -9.57 -9.40 -0.61
CA VAL A 81 -9.27 -8.76 -1.90
C VAL A 81 -9.76 -9.63 -3.05
N ASN A 82 -10.49 -9.05 -3.99
CA ASN A 82 -10.86 -9.74 -5.23
C ASN A 82 -9.66 -9.82 -6.18
N ASN A 83 -9.15 -11.03 -6.42
CA ASN A 83 -7.98 -11.25 -7.29
C ASN A 83 -8.14 -10.68 -8.70
N LYS A 84 -9.35 -10.73 -9.30
CA LYS A 84 -9.58 -10.17 -10.64
C LYS A 84 -9.46 -8.65 -10.63
N THR A 85 -9.94 -8.00 -9.59
CA THR A 85 -9.81 -6.54 -9.40
C THR A 85 -8.35 -6.15 -9.18
N LEU A 86 -7.65 -6.85 -8.29
CA LEU A 86 -6.24 -6.60 -7.98
C LEU A 86 -5.37 -6.72 -9.24
N LEU A 87 -5.53 -7.81 -10.01
CA LEU A 87 -4.76 -8.01 -11.24
C LEU A 87 -5.00 -6.91 -12.27
N LYS A 88 -6.26 -6.43 -12.42
CA LYS A 88 -6.57 -5.31 -13.31
C LYS A 88 -5.87 -4.02 -12.89
N ILE A 89 -5.81 -3.74 -11.59
CA ILE A 89 -5.14 -2.55 -11.04
C ILE A 89 -3.63 -2.62 -11.28
N ILE A 90 -3.02 -3.76 -10.97
CA ILE A 90 -1.57 -3.96 -11.19
C ILE A 90 -1.25 -3.79 -12.68
N GLN A 91 -2.04 -4.39 -13.56
CA GLN A 91 -1.85 -4.29 -15.02
C GLN A 91 -1.99 -2.86 -15.55
N SER A 92 -2.92 -2.06 -15.01
CA SER A 92 -3.11 -0.67 -15.46
C SER A 92 -2.05 0.31 -14.96
N ARG A 93 -1.24 -0.10 -13.97
CA ARG A 93 -0.26 0.76 -13.29
C ARG A 93 1.20 0.42 -13.61
N ILE A 94 1.51 -0.84 -13.95
CA ILE A 94 2.88 -1.29 -14.25
C ILE A 94 3.25 -1.14 -15.76
N GLN A 95 2.29 -0.81 -16.63
CA GLN A 95 2.53 -0.63 -18.08
C GLN A 95 2.57 0.84 -18.55
N ALA A 96 2.77 1.81 -17.64
CA ALA A 96 2.84 3.24 -17.98
C ALA A 96 4.28 3.75 -18.08
#